data_AF-A0A957BZJ8-F1
#
_entry.id   AF-A0A957BZJ8-F1
#
_cell.length_a   1.000
_cell.length_b   1.000
_cell.length_c   1.000
_cell.angle_alpha   90.00
_cell.angle_beta   90.00
_cell.angle_gamma   90.00
#
_symmetry.space_group_name_H-M   'P 1'
#
loop_
_entity.id
_entity.type
_entity.pdbx_description
1 polymer ?
#
loop_
_entity_poly.entity_id
_entity_poly.type
_entity_poly.pdbx_seq_one_letter_code
_entity_poly.pdbx_strand_id
1 'polypeptide(L)'
;MNDEHAGQLTVDWDIPAYAQGKLWIAGEAGSSPCEGESGLFELPTPEPVLSLRWNSDEGAVLRQFRWQPDALGWRGEFRMGGMVEAIHMMQLPGADFPLVVVLFSGQPLLPDVTPFPDLSKPYYEPPDWYEGIDDAIDPALVTLIAPEESSLASVAQDAMMNKMPLHVYGQLASEEQGFQHILALPLLWESVTMFAP
;
A
#
# COMPACT_ATOMS: atom_id res chain seq x y z
N MET A 1 -27.30 15.34 -8.45
CA MET A 1 -26.78 16.01 -7.24
C MET A 1 -25.76 15.03 -6.71
N ASN A 2 -24.49 15.20 -7.08
CA ASN A 2 -23.45 14.32 -6.55
C ASN A 2 -23.27 14.72 -5.10
N ASP A 3 -23.38 13.75 -4.20
CA ASP A 3 -23.11 13.98 -2.80
C ASP A 3 -21.59 14.09 -2.67
N GLU A 4 -21.06 15.31 -2.51
CA GLU A 4 -19.61 15.56 -2.49
C GLU A 4 -18.91 14.88 -1.30
N HIS A 5 -19.69 14.29 -0.39
CA HIS A 5 -19.26 13.65 0.83
C HIS A 5 -19.17 12.12 0.71
N ALA A 6 -19.88 11.53 -0.25
CA ALA A 6 -19.93 10.08 -0.42
C ALA A 6 -19.08 9.62 -1.62
N GLY A 7 -18.47 8.45 -1.48
CA GLY A 7 -17.68 7.85 -2.55
C GLY A 7 -17.52 6.35 -2.34
N GLN A 8 -16.84 5.71 -3.29
CA GLN A 8 -16.43 4.32 -3.17
C GLN A 8 -14.95 4.13 -3.53
N LEU A 9 -14.34 3.08 -2.99
CA LEU A 9 -12.93 2.78 -3.29
C LEU A 9 -12.74 2.31 -4.73
N THR A 10 -13.66 1.47 -5.22
CA THR A 10 -13.52 0.72 -6.48
C THR A 10 -14.85 0.59 -7.21
N VAL A 11 -14.81 0.43 -8.54
CA VAL A 11 -15.99 0.19 -9.41
C VAL A 11 -15.90 -1.12 -10.19
N ASP A 12 -14.69 -1.60 -10.45
CA ASP A 12 -14.43 -2.70 -11.40
C ASP A 12 -13.56 -3.81 -10.81
N TRP A 13 -13.35 -3.76 -9.50
CA TRP A 13 -12.62 -4.75 -8.73
C TRP A 13 -13.32 -4.97 -7.40
N ASP A 14 -13.58 -6.22 -7.04
CA ASP A 14 -14.25 -6.56 -5.79
C ASP A 14 -13.23 -6.64 -4.65
N ILE A 15 -13.49 -5.91 -3.57
CA ILE A 15 -12.67 -5.97 -2.37
C ILE A 15 -12.76 -7.40 -1.79
N PRO A 16 -11.62 -8.09 -1.54
CA PRO A 16 -11.62 -9.40 -0.92
C PRO A 16 -12.42 -9.41 0.39
N ALA A 17 -13.21 -10.45 0.62
CA ALA A 17 -14.06 -10.63 1.80
C ALA A 17 -13.29 -10.47 3.11
N TYR A 18 -12.01 -10.87 3.15
CA TYR A 18 -11.18 -10.70 4.36
C TYR A 18 -10.80 -9.24 4.65
N ALA A 19 -10.88 -8.35 3.66
CA ALA A 19 -10.56 -6.93 3.71
C ALA A 19 -11.81 -6.04 3.86
N GLN A 20 -12.99 -6.54 3.47
CA GLN A 20 -14.26 -5.84 3.67
C GLN A 20 -14.48 -5.55 5.17
N GLY A 21 -14.87 -4.30 5.49
CA GLY A 21 -15.05 -3.84 6.87
C GLY A 21 -13.76 -3.63 7.67
N LYS A 22 -12.58 -3.81 7.06
CA LYS A 22 -11.27 -3.45 7.65
C LYS A 22 -10.68 -2.19 7.04
N LEU A 23 -11.31 -1.61 6.03
CA LEU A 23 -10.77 -0.45 5.33
C LEU A 23 -11.38 0.81 5.89
N TRP A 24 -10.57 1.85 6.02
CA TRP A 24 -10.97 3.17 6.49
C TRP A 24 -10.43 4.23 5.53
N ILE A 25 -11.26 5.20 5.17
CA ILE A 25 -10.80 6.40 4.47
C ILE A 25 -10.65 7.52 5.49
N ALA A 26 -9.51 8.19 5.48
CA ALA A 26 -9.20 9.29 6.37
C ALA A 26 -8.72 10.51 5.59
N GLY A 27 -9.22 11.67 5.98
CA GLY A 27 -8.66 12.98 5.66
C GLY A 27 -8.33 13.76 6.94
N GLU A 28 -7.90 15.00 6.80
CA GLU A 28 -7.62 15.96 7.87
C GLU A 28 -8.84 16.26 8.75
N ALA A 29 -10.05 16.32 8.18
CA ALA A 29 -11.28 16.68 8.87
C ALA A 29 -11.97 15.47 9.53
N GLY A 30 -11.57 14.24 9.20
CA GLY A 30 -12.09 13.04 9.83
C GLY A 30 -11.86 11.75 9.04
N SER A 31 -12.34 10.66 9.60
CA SER A 31 -12.24 9.32 9.04
C SER A 31 -13.59 8.62 8.99
N SER A 32 -13.71 7.62 8.11
CA SER A 32 -14.93 6.85 7.89
C SER A 32 -14.59 5.41 7.51
N PRO A 33 -15.28 4.41 8.08
CA PRO A 33 -15.12 3.02 7.65
C PRO A 33 -15.66 2.84 6.23
N CYS A 34 -15.03 1.94 5.48
CA CYS A 34 -15.48 1.54 4.15
C CYS A 34 -16.32 0.26 4.24
N GLU A 35 -17.48 0.27 3.59
CA GLU A 35 -18.47 -0.82 3.68
C GLU A 35 -18.70 -1.54 2.34
N GLY A 36 -18.93 -2.85 2.42
CA GLY A 36 -19.30 -3.69 1.28
C GLY A 36 -18.17 -3.97 0.28
N GLU A 37 -18.54 -4.61 -0.82
CA GLU A 37 -17.64 -5.12 -1.87
C GLU A 37 -16.94 -4.02 -2.66
N SER A 38 -17.53 -2.82 -2.73
CA SER A 38 -16.96 -1.66 -3.42
C SER A 38 -16.30 -0.64 -2.48
N GLY A 39 -16.41 -0.84 -1.16
CA GLY A 39 -15.87 0.06 -0.15
C GLY A 39 -16.54 1.43 -0.17
N LEU A 40 -17.86 1.47 0.04
CA LEU A 40 -18.62 2.70 0.18
C LEU A 40 -18.21 3.44 1.46
N PHE A 41 -18.06 4.75 1.38
CA PHE A 41 -17.73 5.59 2.53
C PHE A 41 -18.41 6.96 2.44
N GLU A 42 -18.54 7.63 3.58
CA GLU A 42 -19.06 8.98 3.69
C GLU A 42 -18.16 9.81 4.62
N LEU A 43 -17.62 10.92 4.10
CA LEU A 43 -16.74 11.82 4.83
C LEU A 43 -17.50 13.04 5.39
N PRO A 44 -17.08 13.58 6.55
CA PRO A 44 -17.68 14.80 7.10
C PRO A 44 -17.58 15.99 6.15
N THR A 45 -16.47 16.08 5.41
CA THR A 45 -16.21 17.13 4.42
C THR A 45 -15.38 16.58 3.26
N PRO A 46 -15.56 17.08 2.03
CA PRO A 46 -14.69 16.74 0.91
C PRO A 46 -13.26 17.25 1.16
N GLU A 47 -12.27 16.45 0.80
CA GLU A 47 -10.86 16.78 1.02
C GLU A 47 -9.99 16.48 -0.21
N PRO A 48 -8.92 17.25 -0.46
CA PRO A 48 -8.13 17.09 -1.67
C PRO A 48 -7.30 15.81 -1.69
N VAL A 49 -6.89 15.31 -0.51
CA VAL A 49 -6.07 14.10 -0.35
C VAL A 49 -6.71 13.21 0.69
N LEU A 50 -6.84 11.93 0.36
CA LEU A 50 -7.39 10.91 1.23
C LEU A 50 -6.38 9.79 1.45
N SER A 51 -6.36 9.25 2.65
CA SER A 51 -5.55 8.08 3.03
C SER A 51 -6.45 6.87 3.26
N LEU A 52 -6.17 5.77 2.57
CA LEU A 52 -6.79 4.47 2.85
C LEU A 52 -5.97 3.72 3.91
N ARG A 53 -6.63 3.30 4.98
CA ARG A 53 -6.04 2.67 6.16
C ARG A 53 -6.59 1.28 6.40
N TRP A 54 -5.80 0.46 7.11
CA TRP A 54 -6.16 -0.90 7.48
C TRP A 54 -6.55 -1.04 8.96
N ASN A 55 -7.62 -1.78 9.23
CA ASN A 55 -8.30 -2.09 10.50
C ASN A 55 -8.91 -0.91 11.27
N SER A 56 -8.29 0.27 11.28
CA SER A 56 -8.80 1.44 12.01
C SER A 56 -8.42 2.76 11.35
N ASP A 57 -8.98 3.85 11.86
CA ASP A 57 -8.62 5.23 11.54
C ASP A 57 -7.18 5.62 11.91
N GLU A 58 -6.58 4.94 12.88
CA GLU A 58 -5.15 5.04 13.22
C GLU A 58 -4.30 3.92 12.57
N GLY A 59 -4.92 3.10 11.72
CA GLY A 59 -4.29 1.95 11.08
C GLY A 59 -3.20 2.33 10.07
N ALA A 60 -2.40 1.34 9.67
CA ALA A 60 -1.38 1.50 8.64
C ALA A 60 -2.00 2.04 7.34
N VAL A 61 -1.41 3.10 6.79
CA VAL A 61 -1.86 3.70 5.53
C VAL A 61 -1.36 2.82 4.39
N LEU A 62 -2.28 2.28 3.60
CA LEU A 62 -1.98 1.46 2.43
C LEU A 62 -1.66 2.33 1.22
N ARG A 63 -2.46 3.38 1.00
CA ARG A 63 -2.36 4.24 -0.19
C ARG A 63 -2.96 5.61 0.07
N GLN A 64 -2.44 6.64 -0.59
CA GLN A 64 -3.06 7.95 -0.69
C GLN A 64 -3.65 8.21 -2.08
N PHE A 65 -4.71 9.02 -2.11
CA PHE A 65 -5.48 9.36 -3.30
C PHE A 65 -5.71 10.86 -3.38
N ARG A 66 -5.81 11.38 -4.61
CA ARG A 66 -6.54 12.63 -4.85
C ARG A 66 -8.02 12.34 -4.85
N TRP A 67 -8.82 13.17 -4.18
CA TRP A 67 -10.27 13.03 -4.23
C TRP A 67 -10.78 13.10 -5.66
N GLN A 68 -11.67 12.17 -5.98
CA GLN A 68 -12.35 12.09 -7.26
C GLN A 68 -13.82 11.77 -7.01
N PRO A 69 -14.74 12.37 -7.77
CA PRO A 69 -16.14 11.99 -7.72
C PRO A 69 -16.32 10.51 -8.04
N ASP A 70 -17.35 9.93 -7.43
CA ASP A 70 -17.79 8.55 -7.62
C ASP A 70 -16.81 7.52 -7.05
N ALA A 71 -15.64 7.31 -7.66
CA ALA A 71 -14.71 6.25 -7.24
C ALA A 71 -13.23 6.64 -7.25
N LEU A 72 -12.48 6.16 -6.25
CA LEU A 72 -11.04 6.40 -6.11
C LEU A 72 -10.16 5.51 -7.02
N GLY A 73 -10.75 4.46 -7.60
CA GLY A 73 -10.05 3.53 -8.51
C GLY A 73 -9.01 2.66 -7.82
N TRP A 74 -9.19 2.37 -6.53
CA TRP A 74 -8.34 1.45 -5.78
C TRP A 74 -8.59 0.01 -6.22
N ARG A 75 -7.55 -0.78 -6.44
CA ARG A 75 -7.64 -2.20 -6.85
C ARG A 75 -6.79 -3.10 -5.96
N GLY A 76 -6.76 -2.80 -4.67
CA GLY A 76 -6.01 -3.57 -3.68
C GLY A 76 -4.56 -3.15 -3.52
N GLU A 77 -4.08 -2.18 -4.29
CA GLU A 77 -2.68 -1.77 -4.24
C GLU A 77 -2.31 -1.00 -2.96
N PHE A 78 -1.07 -1.17 -2.53
CA PHE A 78 -0.42 -0.36 -1.51
C PHE A 78 0.84 0.30 -2.07
N ARG A 79 1.23 1.44 -1.48
CA ARG A 79 2.40 2.21 -1.87
C ARG A 79 3.04 2.84 -0.65
N MET A 80 4.25 2.41 -0.30
CA MET A 80 4.95 2.89 0.89
C MET A 80 6.41 3.20 0.59
N GLY A 81 6.91 4.30 1.14
CA GLY A 81 8.33 4.60 1.21
C GLY A 81 8.84 4.24 2.59
N GLY A 82 9.88 3.41 2.68
CA GLY A 82 10.44 3.02 3.97
C GLY A 82 11.77 2.30 3.93
N MET A 83 12.04 1.62 5.04
CA MET A 83 13.26 0.85 5.29
C MET A 83 12.92 -0.60 5.58
N VAL A 84 13.80 -1.51 5.16
CA VAL A 84 13.73 -2.91 5.57
C VAL A 84 14.34 -3.07 6.96
N GLU A 85 13.53 -3.51 7.91
CA GLU A 85 13.92 -3.70 9.31
C GLU A 85 14.38 -5.14 9.60
N ALA A 86 13.70 -6.11 8.99
CA ALA A 86 14.03 -7.52 9.15
C ALA A 86 13.56 -8.36 7.96
N ILE A 87 14.19 -9.51 7.77
CA ILE A 87 13.86 -10.48 6.73
C ILE A 87 13.76 -11.86 7.36
N HIS A 88 12.65 -12.55 7.13
CA HIS A 88 12.45 -13.93 7.51
C HIS A 88 12.23 -14.77 6.26
N MET A 89 13.06 -15.79 6.08
CA MET A 89 12.88 -16.79 5.02
C MET A 89 12.27 -18.03 5.65
N MET A 90 11.06 -18.37 5.21
CA MET A 90 10.36 -19.53 5.72
C MET A 90 9.35 -20.05 4.72
N GLN A 91 9.07 -21.35 4.80
CA GLN A 91 7.86 -21.89 4.18
C GLN A 91 6.69 -21.72 5.16
N LEU A 92 5.73 -20.86 4.80
CA LEU A 92 4.51 -20.72 5.58
C LEU A 92 3.64 -21.99 5.45
N PRO A 93 2.93 -22.41 6.52
CA PRO A 93 1.97 -23.49 6.41
C PRO A 93 0.92 -23.17 5.34
N GLY A 94 0.78 -24.06 4.35
CA GLY A 94 -0.16 -23.88 3.23
C GLY A 94 0.40 -23.15 2.01
N ALA A 95 1.64 -22.65 2.05
CA ALA A 95 2.31 -22.11 0.87
C ALA A 95 3.02 -23.22 0.07
N ASP A 96 2.81 -23.23 -1.25
CA ASP A 96 3.41 -24.21 -2.16
C ASP A 96 4.93 -24.04 -2.32
N PHE A 97 5.45 -22.86 -1.97
CA PHE A 97 6.86 -22.49 -2.10
C PHE A 97 7.34 -21.68 -0.88
N PRO A 98 8.65 -21.66 -0.61
CA PRO A 98 9.22 -20.79 0.41
C PRO A 98 8.99 -19.32 0.10
N LEU A 99 8.73 -18.54 1.15
CA LEU A 99 8.45 -17.12 1.08
C LEU A 99 9.53 -16.34 1.83
N VAL A 100 9.77 -15.14 1.35
CA VAL A 100 10.42 -14.10 2.14
C VAL A 100 9.35 -13.20 2.75
N VAL A 101 9.41 -13.06 4.07
CA VAL A 101 8.57 -12.18 4.86
C VAL A 101 9.44 -11.03 5.32
N VAL A 102 9.16 -9.84 4.82
CA VAL A 102 9.94 -8.63 5.06
C VAL A 102 9.19 -7.73 6.02
N LEU A 103 9.82 -7.41 7.13
CA LEU A 103 9.34 -6.40 8.06
C LEU A 103 9.82 -5.04 7.55
N PHE A 104 8.87 -4.18 7.22
CA PHE A 104 9.12 -2.90 6.58
C PHE A 104 8.56 -1.77 7.43
N SER A 105 9.37 -0.76 7.72
CA SER A 105 8.94 0.45 8.42
C SER A 105 8.80 1.56 7.38
N GLY A 106 7.59 2.03 7.13
CA GLY A 106 7.34 2.96 6.03
C GLY A 106 6.16 3.90 6.22
N GLN A 107 6.23 4.98 5.47
CA GLN A 107 5.21 6.02 5.33
C GLN A 107 4.50 5.82 3.99
N PRO A 108 3.24 6.27 3.84
CA PRO A 108 2.59 6.19 2.54
C PRO A 108 3.31 7.09 1.52
N LEU A 109 3.30 6.65 0.27
CA LEU A 109 3.72 7.54 -0.83
C LEU A 109 2.61 8.54 -1.15
N LEU A 110 3.03 9.75 -1.52
CA LEU A 110 2.12 10.80 -2.00
C LEU A 110 1.32 10.32 -3.22
N PRO A 111 0.11 10.83 -3.45
CA PRO A 111 -0.81 10.31 -4.49
C PRO A 111 -0.22 10.25 -5.90
N ASP A 112 0.65 11.21 -6.21
CA ASP A 112 1.18 11.44 -7.56
C ASP A 112 2.49 10.66 -7.82
N VAL A 113 2.99 9.92 -6.83
CA VAL A 113 4.20 9.10 -6.97
C VAL A 113 3.91 7.87 -7.83
N THR A 114 4.72 7.73 -8.88
CA THR A 114 4.63 6.63 -9.84
C THR A 114 5.82 5.68 -9.72
N PRO A 115 5.61 4.35 -9.75
CA PRO A 115 6.69 3.36 -9.69
C PRO A 115 7.61 3.36 -10.92
N PHE A 116 7.10 3.81 -12.06
CA PHE A 116 7.80 3.77 -13.34
C PHE A 116 7.81 5.16 -14.01
N PRO A 117 8.83 5.44 -14.85
CA PRO A 117 8.83 6.58 -15.74
C PRO A 117 7.53 6.69 -16.53
N ASP A 118 6.98 7.91 -16.64
CA ASP A 118 5.97 8.21 -17.65
C ASP A 118 6.62 8.20 -19.04
N LEU A 119 6.41 7.11 -19.78
CA LEU A 119 6.96 6.91 -21.13
C LEU A 119 6.41 7.92 -22.16
N SER A 120 5.37 8.69 -21.82
CA SER A 120 4.88 9.78 -22.66
C SER A 120 5.76 11.04 -22.58
N LYS A 121 6.63 11.13 -21.58
CA LYS A 121 7.55 12.26 -21.40
C LYS A 121 8.87 12.02 -22.16
N PRO A 122 9.43 13.05 -22.81
CA PRO A 122 10.68 12.93 -23.56
C PRO A 122 11.92 12.76 -22.67
N TYR A 123 11.80 13.02 -21.37
CA TYR A 123 12.88 12.91 -20.39
C TYR A 123 12.39 12.19 -19.13
N TYR A 124 13.25 11.34 -18.59
CA TYR A 124 13.06 10.73 -17.29
C TYR A 124 13.74 11.59 -16.23
N GLU A 125 12.92 12.21 -15.37
CA GLU A 125 13.41 12.86 -14.16
C GLU A 125 13.66 11.75 -13.12
N PRO A 126 14.90 11.64 -12.59
CA PRO A 126 15.18 10.68 -11.53
C PRO A 126 14.25 10.92 -10.33
N PRO A 127 13.66 9.87 -9.74
CA PRO A 127 12.80 10.01 -8.58
C PRO A 127 13.62 10.52 -7.39
N ASP A 128 13.06 11.45 -6.63
CA ASP A 128 13.57 11.87 -5.34
C ASP A 128 12.80 11.15 -4.23
N TRP A 129 13.54 10.56 -3.29
CA TRP A 129 12.99 9.90 -2.12
C TRP A 129 12.16 10.86 -1.25
N TYR A 130 12.68 12.05 -0.99
CA TYR A 130 12.07 13.01 -0.06
C TYR A 130 10.81 13.65 -0.64
N GLU A 131 10.72 13.74 -1.97
CA GLU A 131 9.52 14.26 -2.64
C GLU A 131 8.42 13.20 -2.77
N GLY A 132 8.72 11.93 -2.50
CA GLY A 132 7.76 10.84 -2.70
C GLY A 132 6.98 10.43 -1.44
N ILE A 133 7.52 10.68 -0.26
CA ILE A 133 6.93 10.25 1.01
C ILE A 133 6.06 11.35 1.63
N ASP A 134 4.96 10.96 2.28
CA ASP A 134 4.25 11.86 3.18
C ASP A 134 4.91 11.85 4.57
N ASP A 135 5.77 12.84 4.82
CA ASP A 135 6.52 12.95 6.07
C ASP A 135 5.67 13.42 7.26
N ALA A 136 4.42 13.83 7.04
CA ALA A 136 3.48 14.22 8.08
C ALA A 136 2.85 13.02 8.81
N ILE A 137 2.95 11.82 8.23
CA ILE A 137 2.40 10.59 8.77
C ILE A 137 3.52 9.75 9.37
N ASP A 138 3.41 9.36 10.64
CA ASP A 138 4.41 8.52 11.29
C ASP A 138 4.58 7.17 10.56
N PRO A 139 5.82 6.64 10.44
CA PRO A 139 6.07 5.35 9.84
C PRO A 139 5.30 4.22 10.55
N ALA A 140 4.65 3.37 9.76
CA ALA A 140 4.01 2.16 10.23
C ALA A 140 4.87 0.94 9.94
N LEU A 141 4.88 -0.01 10.88
CA LEU A 141 5.53 -1.30 10.70
C LEU A 141 4.56 -2.26 10.03
N VAL A 142 4.90 -2.74 8.84
CA VAL A 142 4.08 -3.65 8.03
C VAL A 142 4.87 -4.88 7.62
N THR A 143 4.14 -5.94 7.25
CA THR A 143 4.72 -7.18 6.76
C THR A 143 4.46 -7.30 5.26
N LEU A 144 5.54 -7.43 4.50
CA LEU A 144 5.51 -7.65 3.06
C LEU A 144 5.88 -9.10 2.75
N ILE A 145 5.27 -9.69 1.74
CA ILE A 145 5.47 -11.08 1.33
C ILE A 145 5.95 -11.09 -0.11
N ALA A 146 7.00 -11.83 -0.40
CA ALA A 146 7.41 -12.15 -1.77
C ALA A 146 7.89 -13.61 -1.86
N PRO A 147 7.95 -14.20 -3.07
CA PRO A 147 8.63 -15.49 -3.26
C PRO A 147 10.11 -15.38 -2.88
N GLU A 148 10.66 -16.41 -2.22
CA GLU A 148 12.08 -16.45 -1.82
C GLU A 148 13.01 -16.27 -3.04
N GLU A 149 12.68 -16.90 -4.17
CA GLU A 149 13.48 -16.86 -5.39
C GLU A 149 13.30 -15.56 -6.21
N SER A 150 12.51 -14.60 -5.74
CA SER A 150 12.30 -13.33 -6.43
C SER A 150 13.50 -12.41 -6.30
N SER A 151 13.71 -11.52 -7.29
CA SER A 151 14.71 -10.45 -7.18
C SER A 151 14.45 -9.51 -6.00
N LEU A 152 13.20 -9.43 -5.52
CA LEU A 152 12.81 -8.62 -4.37
C LEU A 152 13.44 -9.12 -3.07
N ALA A 153 13.66 -10.44 -2.93
CA ALA A 153 14.34 -11.00 -1.77
C ALA A 153 15.79 -10.48 -1.68
N SER A 154 16.52 -10.48 -2.79
CA SER A 154 17.87 -9.90 -2.88
C SER A 154 17.86 -8.39 -2.62
N VAL A 155 16.89 -7.66 -3.20
CA VAL A 155 16.76 -6.21 -2.96
C VAL A 155 16.51 -5.92 -1.48
N ALA A 156 15.65 -6.67 -0.80
CA ALA A 156 15.45 -6.47 0.63
C ALA A 156 16.72 -6.74 1.43
N GLN A 157 17.46 -7.80 1.12
CA GLN A 157 18.73 -8.10 1.80
C GLN A 157 19.73 -6.95 1.62
N ASP A 158 19.92 -6.50 0.39
CA ASP A 158 20.84 -5.41 0.08
C ASP A 158 20.40 -4.10 0.76
N ALA A 159 19.11 -3.77 0.70
CA ALA A 159 18.56 -2.57 1.31
C ALA A 159 18.69 -2.59 2.84
N MET A 160 18.43 -3.73 3.48
CA MET A 160 18.61 -3.92 4.92
C MET A 160 20.08 -3.74 5.32
N MET A 161 21.00 -4.40 4.60
CA MET A 161 22.43 -4.39 4.90
C MET A 161 23.06 -3.01 4.71
N ASN A 162 22.61 -2.26 3.70
CA ASN A 162 23.15 -0.95 3.36
C ASN A 162 22.31 0.23 3.90
N LYS A 163 21.20 -0.05 4.60
CA LYS A 163 20.23 0.96 5.03
C LYS A 163 19.77 1.85 3.87
N MET A 164 19.42 1.22 2.74
CA MET A 164 18.91 1.95 1.58
C MET A 164 17.40 2.16 1.70
N PRO A 165 16.90 3.39 1.52
CA PRO A 165 15.46 3.63 1.46
C PRO A 165 14.86 3.07 0.18
N LEU A 166 13.61 2.60 0.26
CA LEU A 166 12.88 1.96 -0.82
C LEU A 166 11.48 2.55 -0.96
N HIS A 167 11.04 2.83 -2.20
CA HIS A 167 9.61 2.87 -2.49
C HIS A 167 9.17 1.46 -2.85
N VAL A 168 8.26 0.90 -2.06
CA VAL A 168 7.70 -0.44 -2.22
C VAL A 168 6.27 -0.31 -2.75
N TYR A 169 5.97 -1.11 -3.77
CA TYR A 169 4.66 -1.19 -4.39
C TYR A 169 4.20 -2.64 -4.43
N GLY A 170 2.91 -2.84 -4.26
CA GLY A 170 2.33 -4.16 -4.35
C GLY A 170 0.84 -4.13 -4.12
N GLN A 171 0.28 -5.29 -3.78
CA GLN A 171 -1.15 -5.47 -3.64
C GLN A 171 -1.50 -6.32 -2.42
N LEU A 172 -2.76 -6.23 -2.00
CA LEU A 172 -3.36 -7.22 -1.12
C LEU A 172 -3.28 -8.62 -1.75
N ALA A 173 -2.95 -9.63 -0.93
CA ALA A 173 -2.94 -11.01 -1.38
C ALA A 173 -4.32 -11.49 -1.84
N SER A 174 -4.36 -12.44 -2.78
CA SER A 174 -5.64 -13.06 -3.14
C SER A 174 -6.10 -14.01 -2.04
N GLU A 175 -7.43 -14.17 -1.89
CA GLU A 175 -8.00 -15.11 -0.93
C GLU A 175 -7.55 -16.56 -1.15
N GLU A 176 -7.35 -16.92 -2.42
CA GLU A 176 -6.94 -18.25 -2.86
C GLU A 176 -5.58 -18.66 -2.27
N GLN A 177 -4.71 -17.68 -1.96
CA GLN A 177 -3.40 -17.93 -1.36
C GLN A 177 -3.46 -18.18 0.15
N GLY A 178 -4.58 -17.85 0.81
CA GLY A 178 -4.79 -18.16 2.23
C GLY A 178 -3.96 -17.33 3.23
N PHE A 179 -3.16 -16.36 2.78
CA PHE A 179 -2.27 -15.58 3.66
C PHE A 179 -3.02 -14.79 4.74
N GLN A 180 -4.28 -14.43 4.51
CA GLN A 180 -5.16 -13.79 5.48
C GLN A 180 -5.41 -14.61 6.76
N HIS A 181 -5.16 -15.93 6.72
CA HIS A 181 -5.29 -16.80 7.89
C HIS A 181 -4.04 -16.80 8.78
N ILE A 182 -2.93 -16.23 8.29
CA ILE A 182 -1.62 -16.24 8.94
C ILE A 182 -1.19 -14.83 9.31
N LEU A 183 -1.48 -13.86 8.43
CA LEU A 183 -1.05 -12.47 8.55
C LEU A 183 -2.27 -11.56 8.70
N ALA A 184 -2.16 -10.61 9.64
CA ALA A 184 -3.21 -9.63 9.90
C ALA A 184 -3.44 -8.67 8.71
N LEU A 185 -2.39 -8.40 7.94
CA LEU A 185 -2.37 -7.57 6.74
C LEU A 185 -1.49 -8.25 5.69
N PRO A 186 -2.07 -9.05 4.78
CA PRO A 186 -1.30 -9.83 3.81
C PRO A 186 -0.97 -8.98 2.58
N LEU A 187 0.20 -8.34 2.58
CA LEU A 187 0.69 -7.50 1.47
C LEU A 187 1.69 -8.28 0.61
N LEU A 188 1.36 -8.48 -0.66
CA LEU A 188 2.27 -9.02 -1.66
C LEU A 188 3.14 -7.90 -2.22
N TRP A 189 4.45 -8.01 -2.06
CA TRP A 189 5.40 -7.09 -2.65
C TRP A 189 5.65 -7.45 -4.12
N GLU A 190 5.37 -6.52 -5.03
CA GLU A 190 5.45 -6.75 -6.48
C GLU A 190 6.61 -6.01 -7.15
N SER A 191 6.92 -4.79 -6.69
CA SER A 191 7.97 -3.97 -7.29
C SER A 191 8.55 -2.95 -6.33
N VAL A 192 9.67 -2.34 -6.72
CA VAL A 192 10.44 -1.44 -5.87
C VAL A 192 11.19 -0.39 -6.68
N THR A 193 11.26 0.83 -6.16
CA THR A 193 12.23 1.85 -6.55
C THR A 193 13.32 1.91 -5.48
N MET A 194 14.58 1.73 -5.91
CA MET A 194 15.74 1.85 -5.04
C MET A 194 16.41 3.20 -5.27
N PHE A 195 16.83 3.84 -4.19
CA PHE A 195 17.52 5.12 -4.24
C PHE A 195 19.02 4.92 -4.00
N ALA A 196 19.84 5.52 -4.86
CA ALA A 196 21.28 5.54 -4.64
C ALA A 196 21.61 6.46 -3.45
N PRO A 197 22.66 6.14 -2.68
CA PRO A 197 23.12 6.98 -1.57
C PRO A 197 23.73 8.33 -2.03
#